data_AF-A0A0P0XI76-F1
#
_entry.id   AF-A0A0P0XI76-F1
#
_cell.length_a   1.000
_cell.length_b   1.000
_cell.length_c   1.000
_cell.angle_alpha   90.00
_cell.angle_beta   90.00
_cell.angle_gamma   90.00
#
_symmetry.space_group_name_H-M   'P 1'
#
loop_
_entity.id
_entity.type
_entity.pdbx_description
1 polymer ?
#
loop_
_entity_poly.entity_id
_entity_poly.type
_entity_poly.pdbx_seq_one_letter_code
_entity_poly.pdbx_strand_id
1 'polypeptide(L)'
;MVSRMLLFLFIYVSSRMATPQLDKRILSELELMGFPTARSIRALHFSGNSSLESAINWLLEHENDPDIDQLPLIPREINIECGDTPNEARNDIQGMRADAQESKPEESTAAGRQKETSQVERELNADQNEDEVRRRIIELFKSKQDGQERERGRIRNQLQEDKRERIRAAKDLMEAKRTLEENQRKRFVSYATCM
;
A
#
# COMPACT_ATOMS: atom_id res chain seq x y z
N MET A 1 -7.31 -38.24 -12.74
CA MET A 1 -6.13 -38.17 -11.84
C MET A 1 -5.24 -36.95 -12.09
N VAL A 2 -5.04 -36.53 -13.35
CA VAL A 2 -4.16 -35.39 -13.72
C VAL A 2 -4.58 -34.05 -13.07
N SER A 3 -5.88 -33.78 -12.94
CA SER A 3 -6.37 -32.51 -12.36
C SER A 3 -6.03 -32.32 -10.87
N ARG A 4 -5.90 -33.42 -10.11
CA ARG A 4 -5.57 -33.37 -8.68
C ARG A 4 -4.06 -33.20 -8.46
N MET A 5 -3.25 -33.74 -9.38
CA MET A 5 -1.80 -33.56 -9.40
C MET A 5 -1.39 -32.15 -9.83
N LEU A 6 -2.10 -31.55 -10.79
CA LEU A 6 -1.91 -30.14 -11.17
C LEU A 6 -2.31 -29.18 -10.06
N LEU A 7 -3.39 -29.44 -9.32
CA LEU A 7 -3.75 -28.64 -8.15
C LEU A 7 -2.70 -28.77 -7.05
N PHE A 8 -2.16 -29.97 -6.81
CA PHE A 8 -1.08 -30.18 -5.85
C PHE A 8 0.21 -29.47 -6.27
N LEU A 9 0.56 -29.52 -7.56
CA LEU A 9 1.73 -28.80 -8.08
C LEU A 9 1.52 -27.29 -8.04
N PHE A 10 0.31 -26.80 -8.33
CA PHE A 10 -0.04 -25.38 -8.27
C PHE A 10 -0.04 -24.83 -6.84
N ILE A 11 -0.54 -25.60 -5.88
CA ILE A 11 -0.45 -25.29 -4.45
C ILE A 11 1.01 -25.36 -3.98
N TYR A 12 1.78 -26.35 -4.41
CA TYR A 12 3.18 -26.52 -4.00
C TYR A 12 4.11 -25.44 -4.58
N VAL A 13 3.89 -25.03 -5.84
CA VAL A 13 4.62 -23.91 -6.47
C VAL A 13 4.20 -22.58 -5.86
N SER A 14 2.90 -22.37 -5.58
CA SER A 14 2.43 -21.13 -4.92
C SER A 14 2.91 -21.02 -3.47
N SER A 15 3.05 -22.14 -2.75
CA SER A 15 3.50 -22.13 -1.36
C SER A 15 5.00 -21.85 -1.19
N ARG A 16 5.81 -21.97 -2.25
CA ARG A 16 7.23 -21.57 -2.22
C ARG A 16 7.45 -20.08 -2.48
N MET A 17 6.42 -19.33 -2.87
CA MET A 17 6.46 -17.88 -2.97
C MET A 17 6.01 -17.21 -1.67
N ALA A 18 6.45 -17.74 -0.53
CA ALA A 18 6.27 -17.08 0.76
C ALA A 18 7.10 -15.79 0.75
N THR A 19 6.44 -14.66 0.52
CA THR A 19 7.03 -13.33 0.66
C THR A 19 7.76 -13.27 2.00
N PRO A 20 9.03 -12.84 2.06
CA PRO A 20 9.72 -12.68 3.33
C PRO A 20 8.86 -11.82 4.25
N GLN A 21 8.84 -12.16 5.55
CA GLN A 21 8.22 -11.26 6.52
C GLN A 21 9.09 -10.02 6.57
N LEU A 22 8.60 -8.93 5.99
CA LEU A 22 9.29 -7.65 5.94
C LEU A 22 8.54 -6.68 6.82
N ASP A 23 9.28 -5.83 7.53
CA ASP A 23 8.64 -4.76 8.28
C ASP A 23 8.00 -3.76 7.30
N LYS A 24 6.67 -3.73 7.30
CA LYS A 24 5.88 -2.85 6.45
C LYS A 24 6.18 -1.38 6.75
N ARG A 25 6.55 -1.03 7.98
CA ARG A 25 6.88 0.35 8.37
C ARG A 25 8.16 0.81 7.67
N ILE A 26 9.22 0.00 7.74
CA ILE A 26 10.50 0.31 7.09
C ILE A 26 10.35 0.29 5.57
N LEU A 27 9.56 -0.64 5.02
CA LEU A 27 9.25 -0.68 3.59
C LEU A 27 8.56 0.62 3.12
N SER A 28 7.56 1.10 3.86
CA SER A 28 6.88 2.36 3.52
C SER A 28 7.80 3.57 3.59
N GLU A 29 8.73 3.62 4.54
CA GLU A 29 9.70 4.71 4.65
C GLU A 29 10.70 4.70 3.48
N LEU A 30 11.16 3.52 3.06
CA LEU A 30 12.00 3.37 1.85
C LEU A 30 11.26 3.82 0.59
N GLU A 31 9.97 3.50 0.47
CA GLU A 31 9.12 3.98 -0.63
C GLU A 31 8.93 5.50 -0.60
N LEU A 32 8.77 6.09 0.58
CA LEU A 32 8.66 7.54 0.77
C LEU A 32 9.95 8.29 0.36
N MET A 33 11.12 7.68 0.56
CA MET A 33 12.40 8.20 0.07
C MET A 33 12.59 8.04 -1.46
N GLY A 34 11.71 7.29 -2.13
CA GLY A 34 11.74 7.09 -3.57
C GLY A 34 12.43 5.81 -4.03
N PHE A 35 12.73 4.88 -3.12
CA PHE A 35 13.27 3.57 -3.50
C PHE A 35 12.16 2.64 -4.01
N PRO A 36 12.34 1.97 -5.17
CA PRO A 36 11.35 1.03 -5.70
C PRO A 36 11.08 -0.12 -4.74
N THR A 37 9.82 -0.56 -4.63
CA THR A 37 9.39 -1.64 -3.73
C THR A 37 10.23 -2.91 -3.87
N ALA A 38 10.58 -3.34 -5.09
CA ALA A 38 11.41 -4.53 -5.33
C ALA A 38 12.79 -4.43 -4.66
N ARG A 39 13.41 -3.26 -4.79
CA ARG A 39 14.72 -2.93 -4.27
C ARG A 39 14.70 -2.79 -2.74
N SER A 40 13.66 -2.16 -2.20
CA SER A 40 13.41 -2.05 -0.76
C SER A 40 13.19 -3.42 -0.10
N ILE A 41 12.40 -4.31 -0.74
CA ILE A 41 12.21 -5.70 -0.31
C ILE A 41 13.54 -6.44 -0.22
N ARG A 42 14.40 -6.29 -1.25
CA ARG A 42 15.71 -6.93 -1.31
C ARG A 42 16.61 -6.41 -0.18
N ALA A 43 16.69 -5.10 0.00
CA ALA A 43 17.47 -4.48 1.07
C ALA A 43 17.05 -4.95 2.46
N LEU A 44 15.74 -5.03 2.71
CA LEU A 44 15.19 -5.52 3.97
C LEU A 44 15.48 -7.01 4.21
N HIS A 45 15.47 -7.81 3.14
CA HIS A 45 15.80 -9.23 3.20
C HIS A 45 17.27 -9.47 3.60
N PHE A 46 18.21 -8.70 3.04
CA PHE A 46 19.63 -8.84 3.34
C PHE A 46 20.06 -8.10 4.62
N SER A 47 19.43 -6.97 4.96
CA SER A 47 19.69 -6.24 6.20
C SER A 47 19.11 -6.94 7.44
N GLY A 48 18.23 -7.93 7.25
CA GLY A 48 17.61 -8.68 8.35
C GLY A 48 16.46 -7.93 9.04
N ASN A 49 15.84 -6.94 8.38
CA ASN A 49 14.78 -6.10 8.93
C ASN A 49 15.15 -5.37 10.25
N SER A 50 16.44 -5.09 10.53
CA SER A 50 16.84 -4.53 11.83
C SER A 50 16.47 -3.05 12.01
N SER A 51 16.69 -2.25 10.98
CA SER A 51 16.48 -0.79 11.00
C SER A 51 16.44 -0.24 9.58
N LEU A 52 15.90 0.97 9.44
CA LEU A 52 15.85 1.68 8.17
C LEU A 52 17.27 1.96 7.65
N GLU A 53 18.16 2.41 8.53
CA GLU A 53 19.54 2.75 8.20
C GLU A 53 20.32 1.55 7.68
N SER A 54 20.12 0.36 8.26
CA SER A 54 20.75 -0.87 7.77
C SER A 54 20.26 -1.25 6.37
N ALA A 55 18.96 -1.07 6.10
CA ALA A 55 18.41 -1.30 4.76
C ALA A 55 18.97 -0.28 3.75
N ILE A 56 19.04 1.00 4.10
CA ILE A 56 19.64 2.04 3.24
C ILE A 56 21.12 1.75 2.98
N ASN A 57 21.90 1.39 4.01
CA ASN A 57 23.33 1.12 3.85
C ASN A 57 23.56 -0.04 2.88
N TRP A 58 22.81 -1.15 3.03
CA TRP A 58 22.88 -2.27 2.08
C TRP A 58 22.54 -1.82 0.66
N LEU A 59 21.54 -0.93 0.54
CA LEU A 59 21.09 -0.41 -0.73
C LEU A 59 22.14 0.42 -1.45
N LEU A 60 22.84 1.28 -0.73
CA LEU A 60 23.93 2.10 -1.27
C LEU A 60 25.13 1.24 -1.67
N GLU A 61 25.43 0.17 -0.92
CA GLU A 61 26.51 -0.75 -1.26
C GLU A 61 26.23 -1.56 -2.54
N HIS A 62 24.96 -1.85 -2.84
CA HIS A 62 24.56 -2.73 -3.95
C HIS A 62 23.82 -2.00 -5.08
N GLU A 63 23.75 -0.66 -5.06
CA GLU A 63 22.92 0.12 -6.01
C GLU A 63 23.26 -0.09 -7.49
N ASN A 64 24.50 -0.49 -7.76
CA ASN A 64 25.04 -0.71 -9.10
C ASN A 64 24.88 -2.17 -9.58
N ASP A 65 24.34 -3.05 -8.76
CA ASP A 65 24.18 -4.45 -9.13
C ASP A 65 23.00 -4.62 -10.10
N PRO A 66 23.21 -5.28 -11.26
CA PRO A 66 22.17 -5.44 -12.28
C PRO A 66 21.00 -6.34 -11.84
N ASP A 67 21.16 -7.05 -10.72
CA ASP A 67 20.16 -7.95 -10.16
C ASP A 67 19.36 -7.30 -9.01
N ILE A 68 19.59 -6.02 -8.69
CA ILE A 68 18.92 -5.34 -7.57
C ILE A 68 17.41 -5.17 -7.74
N ASP A 69 16.95 -5.12 -8.98
CA ASP A 69 15.54 -5.01 -9.29
C ASP A 69 14.85 -6.40 -9.37
N GLN A 70 15.60 -7.51 -9.22
CA GLN A 70 15.02 -8.85 -9.13
C GLN A 70 14.61 -9.15 -7.69
N LEU A 71 13.32 -9.44 -7.48
CA LEU A 71 12.84 -9.90 -6.18
C LEU A 71 13.53 -11.21 -5.79
N PRO A 72 14.09 -11.33 -4.57
CA PRO A 72 14.67 -12.58 -4.11
C PRO A 72 13.58 -13.66 -3.98
N LEU A 73 13.67 -14.74 -4.77
CA LEU A 73 12.75 -15.88 -4.74
C LEU A 73 12.96 -16.82 -3.53
N ILE A 74 13.82 -16.46 -2.58
CA ILE A 74 14.21 -17.35 -1.48
C ILE A 74 13.72 -16.75 -0.16
N PRO A 75 12.72 -17.37 0.50
CA PRO A 75 12.38 -17.03 1.88
C PRO A 75 13.59 -17.36 2.76
N ARG A 76 14.20 -16.34 3.36
CA ARG A 76 15.15 -16.54 4.45
C ARG A 76 14.37 -16.33 5.74
N GLU A 77 14.37 -17.34 6.61
CA GLU A 77 13.83 -17.22 7.96
C GLU A 77 14.72 -16.24 8.74
N ILE A 78 14.24 -15.02 8.95
CA ILE A 78 14.88 -14.03 9.82
C ILE A 78 13.95 -13.81 11.00
N ASN A 79 14.46 -14.15 12.19
CA ASN A 79 13.77 -14.01 13.46
C ASN A 79 13.60 -12.52 13.76
N ILE A 80 12.42 -11.98 13.48
CA ILE A 80 12.07 -10.62 13.89
C ILE A 80 11.62 -10.71 15.35
N GLU A 81 12.52 -10.38 16.28
CA GLU A 81 12.15 -10.02 17.64
C GLU A 81 11.49 -8.62 17.60
N CYS A 82 10.27 -8.55 17.05
CA CYS A 82 9.42 -7.40 17.28
C CYS A 82 8.86 -7.57 18.69
N GLY A 83 9.48 -6.89 19.64
CA GLY A 83 8.99 -6.73 21.01
C GLY A 83 7.69 -5.95 21.02
N ASP A 84 6.60 -6.62 20.65
CA ASP A 84 5.22 -6.33 20.99
C ASP A 84 4.52 -7.70 21.05
N THR A 85 4.40 -8.22 22.27
CA THR A 85 3.86 -9.54 22.63
C THR A 85 2.63 -9.96 21.81
N PRO A 86 2.73 -10.92 20.89
CA PRO A 86 1.56 -11.51 20.23
C PRO A 86 1.24 -12.84 20.89
N ASN A 87 0.94 -12.83 22.19
CA ASN A 87 0.70 -14.06 22.97
C ASN A 87 -0.71 -14.17 23.58
N GLU A 88 -1.68 -13.39 23.10
CA GLU A 88 -3.03 -13.38 23.69
C GLU A 88 -4.17 -13.65 22.69
N ALA A 89 -3.88 -13.88 21.40
CA ALA A 89 -4.92 -14.09 20.37
C ALA A 89 -4.88 -15.47 19.66
N ARG A 90 -4.09 -16.43 20.15
CA ARG A 90 -3.90 -17.75 19.51
C ARG A 90 -4.39 -18.95 20.32
N ASN A 91 -5.02 -18.75 21.48
CA ASN A 91 -5.45 -19.85 22.36
C ASN A 91 -6.95 -20.21 22.31
N ASP A 92 -7.75 -19.58 21.44
CA ASP A 92 -9.21 -19.84 21.40
C ASP A 92 -9.66 -20.83 20.30
N ILE A 93 -8.74 -21.40 19.52
CA ILE A 93 -9.09 -22.23 18.33
C ILE A 93 -8.93 -23.75 18.58
N GLN A 94 -8.47 -24.17 19.77
CA GLN A 94 -8.12 -25.60 19.99
C GLN A 94 -8.69 -26.24 21.27
N GLY A 95 -9.68 -25.61 21.92
CA GLY A 95 -10.17 -25.99 23.26
C GLY A 95 -11.44 -26.86 23.36
N MET A 96 -12.14 -27.19 22.27
CA MET A 96 -13.48 -27.84 22.37
C MET A 96 -13.62 -29.19 21.62
N ARG A 97 -12.51 -29.94 21.45
CA ARG A 97 -12.53 -31.25 20.76
C ARG A 97 -12.72 -32.47 21.67
N ALA A 98 -13.07 -32.30 22.93
CA ALA A 98 -13.07 -33.41 23.87
C ALA A 98 -14.28 -33.37 24.81
N ASP A 99 -15.48 -33.59 24.28
CA ASP A 99 -16.62 -34.03 25.09
C ASP A 99 -17.38 -35.15 24.37
N ALA A 100 -17.20 -36.35 24.93
CA ALA A 100 -18.25 -37.33 25.25
C ALA A 100 -19.18 -37.77 24.10
N GLN A 101 -18.97 -38.93 23.46
CA GLN A 101 -19.42 -40.24 23.98
C GLN A 101 -20.69 -40.16 24.85
N GLU A 102 -21.89 -40.26 24.25
CA GLU A 102 -22.95 -41.12 24.81
C GLU A 102 -23.96 -41.56 23.71
N SER A 103 -24.36 -42.82 23.84
CA SER A 103 -25.33 -43.67 23.12
C SER A 103 -26.42 -43.11 22.19
N LYS A 104 -26.50 -43.72 20.97
CA LYS A 104 -27.64 -44.33 20.22
C LYS A 104 -29.11 -44.13 20.71
N PRO A 105 -30.15 -44.42 19.88
CA PRO A 105 -30.36 -44.22 18.44
C PRO A 105 -31.82 -43.75 18.08
N GLU A 106 -32.07 -43.45 16.80
CA GLU A 106 -33.36 -43.51 16.05
C GLU A 106 -34.62 -42.81 16.61
N GLU A 107 -34.87 -41.58 16.18
CA GLU A 107 -36.22 -41.05 15.95
C GLU A 107 -36.11 -39.77 15.08
N SER A 108 -37.16 -39.39 14.36
CA SER A 108 -37.37 -38.04 13.76
C SER A 108 -36.91 -37.76 12.32
N THR A 109 -37.78 -38.05 11.35
CA THR A 109 -37.79 -37.34 10.05
C THR A 109 -38.41 -35.93 10.14
N ALA A 110 -38.99 -35.54 11.28
CA ALA A 110 -39.61 -34.23 11.48
C ALA A 110 -38.74 -33.22 12.27
N ALA A 111 -37.91 -33.68 13.21
CA ALA A 111 -37.06 -32.79 14.02
C ALA A 111 -35.81 -32.30 13.26
N GLY A 112 -35.40 -33.00 12.20
CA GLY A 112 -34.35 -32.54 11.29
C GLY A 112 -34.70 -31.23 10.58
N ARG A 113 -35.95 -31.10 10.12
CA ARG A 113 -36.42 -29.95 9.33
C ARG A 113 -36.46 -28.64 10.14
N GLN A 114 -36.87 -28.71 11.41
CA GLN A 114 -36.88 -27.54 12.30
C GLN A 114 -35.46 -27.07 12.66
N LYS A 115 -34.53 -28.01 12.87
CA LYS A 115 -33.11 -27.70 13.12
C LYS A 115 -32.46 -27.05 11.90
N GLU A 116 -32.76 -27.56 10.70
CA GLU A 116 -32.28 -26.99 9.44
C GLU A 116 -32.79 -25.56 9.23
N THR A 117 -34.07 -25.26 9.48
CA THR A 117 -34.59 -23.90 9.34
C THR A 117 -33.92 -22.90 10.29
N SER A 118 -33.67 -23.30 11.54
CA SER A 118 -32.99 -22.45 12.52
C SER A 118 -31.50 -22.29 12.25
N GLN A 119 -30.85 -23.29 11.65
CA GLN A 119 -29.45 -23.19 11.24
C GLN A 119 -29.30 -22.24 10.05
N VAL A 120 -30.12 -22.39 9.01
CA VAL A 120 -30.12 -21.51 7.84
C VAL A 120 -30.39 -20.06 8.24
N GLU A 121 -31.32 -19.80 9.16
CA GLU A 121 -31.58 -18.43 9.65
C GLU A 121 -30.36 -17.84 10.37
N ARG A 122 -29.63 -18.62 11.18
CA ARG A 122 -28.39 -18.16 11.82
C ARG A 122 -27.28 -17.90 10.79
N GLU A 123 -27.13 -18.78 9.80
CA GLU A 123 -26.16 -18.63 8.72
C GLU A 123 -26.46 -17.38 7.88
N LEU A 124 -27.73 -17.14 7.51
CA LEU A 124 -28.15 -15.93 6.81
C LEU A 124 -27.87 -14.65 7.62
N ASN A 125 -28.11 -14.68 8.93
CA ASN A 125 -27.79 -13.55 9.81
C ASN A 125 -26.27 -13.33 9.98
N ALA A 126 -25.48 -14.41 10.01
CA ALA A 126 -24.02 -14.34 10.05
C ALA A 126 -23.45 -13.76 8.75
N ASP A 127 -23.95 -14.21 7.60
CA ASP A 127 -23.58 -13.70 6.27
C ASP A 127 -23.93 -12.20 6.12
N GLN A 128 -25.11 -11.79 6.60
CA GLN A 128 -25.50 -10.38 6.61
C GLN A 128 -24.55 -9.52 7.46
N ASN A 129 -24.13 -10.01 8.63
CA ASN A 129 -23.19 -9.31 9.49
C ASN A 129 -21.80 -9.21 8.83
N GLU A 130 -21.31 -10.28 8.18
CA GLU A 130 -20.06 -10.24 7.43
C GLU A 130 -20.09 -9.22 6.29
N ASP A 131 -21.18 -9.19 5.52
CA ASP A 131 -21.35 -8.24 4.43
C ASP A 131 -21.44 -6.79 4.93
N GLU A 132 -22.06 -6.55 6.08
CA GLU A 132 -22.08 -5.24 6.72
C GLU A 132 -20.67 -4.82 7.17
N VAL A 133 -19.90 -5.72 7.79
CA VAL A 133 -18.50 -5.46 8.17
C VAL A 133 -17.65 -5.14 6.93
N ARG A 134 -17.79 -5.91 5.84
CA ARG A 134 -17.10 -5.64 4.57
C ARG A 134 -17.46 -4.26 4.00
N ARG A 135 -18.74 -3.88 4.01
CA ARG A 135 -19.20 -2.55 3.57
C ARG A 135 -18.56 -1.43 4.39
N ARG A 136 -18.56 -1.53 5.72
CA ARG A 136 -17.95 -0.54 6.61
C ARG A 136 -16.45 -0.39 6.36
N ILE A 137 -15.73 -1.50 6.15
CA ILE A 137 -14.30 -1.47 5.83
C ILE A 137 -14.06 -0.74 4.50
N ILE A 138 -14.80 -1.08 3.45
CA ILE A 138 -14.67 -0.44 2.13
C ILE A 138 -14.95 1.07 2.22
N GLU A 139 -15.97 1.48 2.97
CA GLU A 139 -16.33 2.88 3.17
C GLU A 139 -15.24 3.67 3.90
N LEU A 140 -14.61 3.08 4.92
CA LEU A 140 -13.46 3.69 5.60
C LEU A 140 -12.28 3.92 4.66
N PHE A 141 -11.97 2.95 3.79
CA PHE A 141 -10.90 3.11 2.79
C PHE A 141 -11.24 4.18 1.75
N LYS A 142 -12.48 4.21 1.24
CA LYS A 142 -12.95 5.24 0.31
C LYS A 142 -12.89 6.64 0.94
N SER A 143 -13.38 6.79 2.17
CA SER A 143 -13.38 8.08 2.87
C SER A 143 -11.95 8.61 3.12
N LYS A 144 -11.01 7.72 3.50
CA LYS A 144 -9.59 8.07 3.64
C LYS A 144 -8.97 8.47 2.30
N GLN A 145 -9.23 7.71 1.24
CA GLN A 145 -8.73 7.99 -0.10
C GLN A 145 -9.28 9.32 -0.65
N ASP A 146 -10.57 9.58 -0.48
CA ASP A 146 -11.20 10.84 -0.88
C ASP A 146 -10.61 12.03 -0.10
N GLY A 147 -10.27 11.84 1.18
CA GLY A 147 -9.57 12.84 1.98
C GLY A 147 -8.21 13.20 1.38
N GLN A 148 -7.41 12.18 1.06
CA GLN A 148 -6.09 12.35 0.44
C GLN A 148 -6.17 12.96 -0.97
N GLU A 149 -7.13 12.53 -1.78
CA GLU A 149 -7.28 13.01 -3.17
C GLU A 149 -7.70 14.48 -3.19
N ARG A 150 -8.57 14.92 -2.26
CA ARG A 150 -8.91 16.35 -2.11
C ARG A 150 -7.68 17.19 -1.79
N GLU A 151 -6.80 16.70 -0.92
CA GLU A 151 -5.58 17.43 -0.56
C GLU A 151 -4.58 17.48 -1.72
N ARG A 152 -4.39 16.36 -2.42
CA ARG A 152 -3.60 16.30 -3.65
C ARG A 152 -4.14 17.24 -4.73
N GLY A 153 -5.46 17.32 -4.86
CA GLY A 153 -6.14 18.24 -5.78
C GLY A 153 -5.87 19.71 -5.44
N ARG A 154 -5.86 20.09 -4.15
CA ARG A 154 -5.51 21.46 -3.71
C ARG A 154 -4.07 21.81 -4.06
N ILE A 155 -3.13 20.94 -3.71
CA ILE A 155 -1.71 21.15 -3.99
C ILE A 155 -1.47 21.27 -5.50
N ARG A 156 -2.10 20.39 -6.31
CA ARG A 156 -2.00 20.46 -7.78
C ARG A 156 -2.53 21.77 -8.33
N ASN A 157 -3.68 22.23 -7.85
CA ASN A 157 -4.29 23.49 -8.29
C ASN A 157 -3.41 24.69 -7.89
N GLN A 158 -2.87 24.71 -6.67
CA GLN A 158 -1.93 25.74 -6.22
C GLN A 158 -0.68 25.80 -7.11
N LEU A 159 -0.05 24.65 -7.40
CA LEU A 159 1.10 24.59 -8.30
C LEU A 159 0.77 25.08 -9.72
N GLN A 160 -0.45 24.80 -10.19
CA GLN A 160 -0.90 25.28 -11.50
C GLN A 160 -1.09 26.81 -11.51
N GLU A 161 -1.66 27.39 -10.45
CA GLU A 161 -1.80 28.84 -10.30
C GLU A 161 -0.44 29.52 -10.16
N ASP A 162 0.46 29.03 -9.32
CA ASP A 162 1.84 29.53 -9.21
C ASP A 162 2.56 29.52 -10.57
N LYS A 163 2.38 28.46 -11.35
CA LYS A 163 2.93 28.37 -12.70
C LYS A 163 2.33 29.44 -13.62
N ARG A 164 1.01 29.67 -13.55
CA ARG A 164 0.32 30.73 -14.32
C ARG A 164 0.80 32.11 -13.92
N GLU A 165 0.96 32.36 -12.63
CA GLU A 165 1.47 33.63 -12.10
C GLU A 165 2.90 33.90 -12.55
N ARG A 166 3.80 32.90 -12.50
CA ARG A 166 5.17 33.04 -13.02
C ARG A 166 5.19 33.38 -14.51
N ILE A 167 4.31 32.74 -15.30
CA ILE A 167 4.19 33.05 -16.74
C ILE A 167 3.67 34.48 -16.95
N ARG A 168 2.69 34.92 -16.16
CA ARG A 168 2.15 36.29 -16.23
C ARG A 168 3.22 37.31 -15.85
N ALA A 169 3.88 37.14 -14.71
CA ALA A 169 4.95 38.01 -14.24
C ALA A 169 6.14 38.07 -15.23
N ALA A 170 6.49 36.95 -15.87
CA ALA A 170 7.52 36.93 -16.90
C ALA A 170 7.12 37.74 -18.15
N LYS A 171 5.85 37.71 -18.56
CA LYS A 171 5.34 38.53 -19.67
C LYS A 171 5.35 40.01 -19.31
N ASP A 172 4.84 40.36 -18.13
CA ASP A 172 4.81 41.75 -17.65
C ASP A 172 6.23 42.32 -17.55
N LEU A 173 7.19 41.52 -17.09
CA LEU A 173 8.60 41.89 -17.04
C LEU A 173 9.18 42.14 -18.45
N MET A 174 8.86 41.30 -19.43
CA MET A 174 9.31 41.50 -20.81
C MET A 174 8.69 42.75 -21.45
N GLU A 175 7.42 43.04 -21.16
CA GLU A 175 6.73 44.24 -21.63
C GLU A 175 7.30 45.52 -20.97
N ALA A 176 7.58 45.49 -19.68
CA ALA A 176 8.27 46.57 -18.96
C ALA A 176 9.67 46.84 -19.54
N LYS A 177 10.43 45.79 -19.90
CA LYS A 177 11.72 45.95 -20.59
C LYS A 177 11.56 46.59 -21.97
N ARG A 178 10.60 46.14 -22.77
CA ARG A 178 10.32 46.70 -24.09
C ARG A 178 9.98 48.19 -24.01
N THR A 179 9.07 48.56 -23.11
CA THR A 179 8.67 49.97 -22.91
C THR A 179 9.82 50.84 -22.42
N LEU A 180 10.69 50.33 -21.53
CA LEU A 180 11.89 51.03 -21.10
C LEU A 180 12.85 51.29 -22.27
N GLU A 181 13.10 50.30 -23.11
CA GLU A 181 13.94 50.45 -24.31
C GLU A 181 13.35 51.47 -25.30
N GLU A 182 12.03 51.43 -25.54
CA GLU A 182 11.34 52.41 -26.39
C GLU A 182 11.47 53.83 -25.83
N ASN A 183 11.33 53.99 -24.51
CA ASN A 183 11.52 55.29 -23.84
C ASN A 183 12.98 55.76 -23.89
N GLN A 184 13.96 54.85 -23.80
CA GLN A 184 15.37 55.17 -24.04
C GLN A 184 15.61 55.61 -25.48
N ARG A 185 15.05 54.90 -26.48
CA ARG A 185 15.13 55.28 -27.90
C ARG A 185 14.51 56.65 -28.16
N LYS A 186 13.31 56.92 -27.63
CA LYS A 186 12.65 58.23 -27.74
C LYS A 186 13.47 59.35 -27.11
N ARG A 187 14.05 59.12 -25.93
CA ARG A 187 14.98 60.08 -25.29
C ARG A 187 16.19 60.32 -26.17
N PHE A 188 16.84 59.28 -26.67
CA PHE A 188 18.01 59.39 -27.54
C PHE A 188 17.71 60.17 -28.82
N VAL A 189 16.61 59.87 -29.52
CA VAL A 189 16.17 60.61 -30.71
C VAL A 189 15.87 62.06 -30.37
N SER A 190 15.18 62.32 -29.26
CA SER A 190 14.89 63.69 -28.81
C SER A 190 16.16 64.50 -28.52
N TYR A 191 17.18 63.89 -27.92
CA TYR A 191 18.48 64.54 -27.69
C TYR A 191 19.24 64.76 -29.00
N ALA A 192 19.19 63.81 -29.94
CA ALA A 192 19.87 63.91 -31.23
C ALA A 192 19.25 64.97 -32.17
N THR A 193 17.93 65.16 -32.14
CA THR A 193 17.24 66.18 -32.97
C THR A 193 17.41 67.61 -32.43
N CYS A 194 17.78 67.77 -31.16
CA CYS A 194 17.96 69.08 -30.52
C CYS A 194 19.40 69.63 -30.64
N MET A 195 20.37 68.80 -31.05
CA MET A 195 21.74 69.20 -31.39
C MET A 195 21.87 69.51 -32.88
#